data_AF-A0A2W0EHI1-F1
#
_entry.id   AF-A0A2W0EHI1-F1
#
_cell.length_a   1.000
_cell.length_b   1.000
_cell.length_c   1.000
_cell.angle_alpha   90.00
_cell.angle_beta   90.00
_cell.angle_gamma   90.00
#
_symmetry.space_group_name_H-M   'P 1'
#
loop_
_entity.id
_entity.type
_entity.pdbx_description
1 polymer ?
#
loop_
_entity_poly.entity_id
_entity_poly.type
_entity_poly.pdbx_seq_one_letter_code
_entity_poly.pdbx_strand_id
1 'polypeptide(L)'
;MVFFIRSIVLLMALALTAGCEKQEAPPLDQQLYVWQRQWTPAHDAALSDSRADFSTLRVLALQAFPNAGWNRARIDLALLTRDGRPVIAVVRLDGQLKSLDQEEVTAQIRQVISDWQKQGVNLAGVEIDHDAGNARLPAYREFLAHLREALPTSLPLSITALPSWLDSRELPALLSTVDSSVLQVHAVSDPRRGLFDADQARQWAKAWSRITTKPFYLALPAYGVALLPSADGAPIVESEVTLEREGLRREL
;
A
#
# COMPACT_ATOMS: atom_id res chain seq x y z
N MET A 1 -6.96 7.15 -66.14
CA MET A 1 -5.90 7.54 -65.17
C MET A 1 -6.45 8.26 -63.93
N VAL A 2 -7.39 9.20 -64.06
CA VAL A 2 -7.96 9.97 -62.93
C VAL A 2 -8.77 9.12 -61.92
N PHE A 3 -9.49 8.10 -62.39
CA PHE A 3 -10.25 7.19 -61.50
C PHE A 3 -9.35 6.34 -60.59
N PHE A 4 -8.21 5.86 -61.10
CA PHE A 4 -7.26 5.06 -60.31
C PHE A 4 -6.62 5.88 -59.19
N ILE A 5 -6.30 7.16 -59.46
CA ILE A 5 -5.72 8.07 -58.45
C ILE A 5 -6.74 8.37 -57.34
N ARG A 6 -8.02 8.57 -57.69
CA ARG A 6 -9.10 8.77 -56.70
C ARG A 6 -9.30 7.57 -55.79
N SER A 7 -9.25 6.35 -56.35
CA SER A 7 -9.38 5.13 -55.54
C SER A 7 -8.20 4.93 -54.59
N ILE A 8 -6.98 5.26 -55.02
CA ILE A 8 -5.77 5.18 -54.17
C ILE A 8 -5.85 6.19 -53.02
N VAL A 9 -6.25 7.44 -53.29
CA VAL A 9 -6.41 8.47 -52.24
C VAL A 9 -7.50 8.07 -51.23
N LEU A 10 -8.60 7.48 -51.69
CA LEU A 10 -9.68 7.00 -50.81
C LEU A 10 -9.22 5.83 -49.93
N LEU A 11 -8.46 4.89 -50.48
CA LEU A 11 -7.86 3.77 -49.74
C LEU A 11 -6.81 4.25 -48.71
N MET A 12 -6.00 5.25 -49.06
CA MET A 12 -5.04 5.87 -48.14
C MET A 12 -5.75 6.61 -46.99
N ALA A 13 -6.86 7.30 -47.28
CA ALA A 13 -7.67 7.99 -46.28
C ALA A 13 -8.40 7.01 -45.34
N LEU A 14 -8.89 5.86 -45.85
CA LEU A 14 -9.44 4.80 -44.99
C LEU A 14 -8.36 4.13 -44.13
N ALA A 15 -7.16 3.90 -44.67
CA ALA A 15 -6.04 3.33 -43.88
C ALA A 15 -5.57 4.26 -42.75
N LEU A 16 -5.62 5.59 -42.96
CA LEU A 16 -5.27 6.60 -41.95
C LEU A 16 -6.32 6.74 -40.83
N THR A 17 -7.57 6.33 -41.07
CA THR A 17 -8.64 6.36 -40.05
C THR A 17 -8.77 5.06 -39.26
N ALA A 18 -8.26 3.94 -39.78
CA ALA A 18 -8.22 2.66 -39.08
C ALA A 18 -7.09 2.55 -38.02
N GLY A 19 -6.16 3.52 -37.95
CA GLY A 19 -5.06 3.54 -36.98
C GLY A 19 -5.41 4.19 -35.62
N CYS A 20 -6.65 4.62 -35.41
CA CYS A 20 -7.13 5.20 -34.15
C CYS A 20 -7.98 4.21 -33.34
N GLU A 21 -7.59 2.94 -33.30
CA GLU A 21 -8.13 2.05 -32.27
C GLU A 21 -7.54 2.48 -30.93
N LYS A 22 -8.39 3.06 -30.09
CA LYS A 22 -8.03 3.53 -28.75
C LYS A 22 -7.71 2.29 -27.93
N GLN A 23 -6.45 1.87 -27.94
CA GLN A 23 -5.98 0.69 -27.24
C GLN A 23 -6.30 0.88 -25.76
N GLU A 24 -7.34 0.18 -25.27
CA GLU A 24 -7.71 0.22 -23.87
C GLU A 24 -6.52 -0.32 -23.07
N ALA A 25 -5.96 0.52 -22.21
CA ALA A 25 -4.95 0.06 -21.28
C ALA A 25 -5.58 -1.04 -20.42
N PRO A 26 -4.86 -2.14 -20.13
CA PRO A 26 -5.36 -3.16 -19.24
C PRO A 26 -5.76 -2.52 -17.90
N PRO A 27 -6.78 -3.06 -17.22
CA PRO A 27 -7.19 -2.55 -15.91
C PRO A 27 -5.99 -2.56 -14.95
N LEU A 28 -5.92 -1.54 -14.10
CA LEU A 28 -4.89 -1.46 -13.06
C LEU A 28 -5.10 -2.61 -12.07
N ASP A 29 -4.00 -3.25 -11.69
CA ASP A 29 -4.00 -4.28 -10.65
C ASP A 29 -4.59 -3.74 -9.34
N GLN A 30 -5.61 -4.43 -8.81
CA GLN A 30 -6.28 -4.08 -7.56
C GLN A 30 -5.86 -5.09 -6.49
N GLN A 31 -5.41 -4.57 -5.35
CA GLN A 31 -4.96 -5.36 -4.21
C GLN A 31 -5.71 -4.92 -2.95
N LEU A 32 -5.87 -5.83 -2.00
CA LEU A 32 -6.67 -5.60 -0.80
C LEU A 32 -5.82 -5.66 0.47
N TYR A 33 -5.91 -4.63 1.31
CA TYR A 33 -5.36 -4.67 2.66
C TYR A 33 -6.32 -5.38 3.62
N VAL A 34 -5.80 -6.32 4.40
CA VAL A 34 -6.47 -6.92 5.57
C VAL A 34 -5.74 -6.39 6.81
N TRP A 35 -6.26 -5.28 7.36
CA TRP A 35 -5.64 -4.48 8.42
C TRP A 35 -6.13 -4.83 9.84
N GLN A 36 -6.52 -6.08 10.07
CA GLN A 36 -7.06 -6.54 11.35
C GLN A 36 -6.00 -7.28 12.16
N ARG A 37 -5.82 -6.86 13.42
CA ARG A 37 -4.87 -7.50 14.37
C ARG A 37 -5.36 -8.85 14.89
N GLN A 38 -6.66 -9.10 14.81
CA GLN A 38 -7.27 -10.37 15.21
C GLN A 38 -8.34 -10.75 14.20
N TRP A 39 -8.13 -11.89 13.56
CA TRP A 39 -9.09 -12.45 12.63
C TRP A 39 -10.24 -13.13 13.37
N THR A 40 -11.39 -13.09 12.72
CA THR A 40 -12.66 -13.65 13.19
C THR A 40 -13.26 -14.48 12.05
N PRO A 41 -14.27 -15.33 12.32
CA PRO A 41 -14.94 -16.10 11.26
C PRO A 41 -15.49 -15.25 10.10
N ALA A 42 -15.78 -13.97 10.31
CA ALA A 42 -16.24 -13.06 9.27
C ALA A 42 -15.20 -12.82 8.16
N HIS A 43 -13.91 -13.08 8.41
CA HIS A 43 -12.86 -12.92 7.40
C HIS A 43 -13.01 -13.95 6.27
N ASP A 44 -13.60 -15.12 6.52
CA ASP A 44 -13.84 -16.13 5.47
C ASP A 44 -14.78 -15.59 4.39
N ALA A 45 -15.92 -15.03 4.82
CA ALA A 45 -16.88 -14.39 3.93
C ALA A 45 -16.24 -13.19 3.21
N ALA A 46 -15.54 -12.30 3.92
CA ALA A 46 -14.90 -11.14 3.32
C ALA A 46 -13.83 -11.50 2.27
N LEU A 47 -13.05 -12.56 2.49
CA LEU A 47 -12.09 -13.05 1.52
C LEU A 47 -12.77 -13.67 0.29
N SER A 48 -13.84 -14.44 0.50
CA SER A 48 -14.65 -15.00 -0.58
C SER A 48 -15.28 -13.90 -1.45
N ASP A 49 -15.94 -12.92 -0.84
CA ASP A 49 -16.68 -11.87 -1.52
C ASP A 49 -15.75 -10.94 -2.32
N SER A 50 -14.53 -10.71 -1.83
CA SER A 50 -13.52 -9.86 -2.48
C SER A 50 -12.70 -10.55 -3.57
N ARG A 51 -12.90 -11.87 -3.78
CA ARG A 51 -11.99 -12.68 -4.61
C ARG A 51 -11.98 -12.28 -6.08
N ALA A 52 -13.12 -11.87 -6.62
CA ALA A 52 -13.24 -11.49 -8.03
C ALA A 52 -12.59 -10.13 -8.34
N ASP A 53 -12.50 -9.26 -7.33
CA ASP A 53 -12.10 -7.86 -7.50
C ASP A 53 -10.62 -7.62 -7.20
N PHE A 54 -10.01 -8.44 -6.34
CA PHE A 54 -8.64 -8.20 -5.85
C PHE A 54 -7.73 -9.40 -6.06
N SER A 55 -6.62 -9.16 -6.76
CA SER A 55 -5.64 -10.19 -7.16
C SER A 55 -4.76 -10.68 -6.00
N THR A 56 -4.46 -9.79 -5.05
CA THR A 56 -3.42 -9.96 -4.03
C THR A 56 -3.91 -9.46 -2.67
N LEU A 57 -3.52 -10.17 -1.61
CA LEU A 57 -3.81 -9.80 -0.23
C LEU A 57 -2.58 -9.17 0.43
N ARG A 58 -2.74 -8.01 1.05
CA ARG A 58 -1.72 -7.34 1.88
C ARG A 58 -2.15 -7.43 3.34
N VAL A 59 -1.55 -8.35 4.09
CA VAL A 59 -2.04 -8.72 5.42
C VAL A 59 -1.13 -8.16 6.49
N LEU A 60 -1.68 -7.41 7.45
CA LEU A 60 -0.94 -6.98 8.64
C LEU A 60 -0.44 -8.21 9.40
N ALA A 61 0.87 -8.47 9.35
CA ALA A 61 1.48 -9.65 9.96
C ALA A 61 2.08 -9.36 11.35
N LEU A 62 2.68 -8.18 11.48
CA LEU A 62 3.51 -7.81 12.61
C LEU A 62 3.48 -6.30 12.81
N GLN A 63 3.48 -5.85 14.06
CA GLN A 63 3.59 -4.44 14.42
C GLN A 63 4.59 -4.22 15.54
N ALA A 64 5.44 -3.19 15.42
CA ALA A 64 6.29 -2.68 16.48
C ALA A 64 5.69 -1.41 17.09
N PHE A 65 5.57 -1.38 18.42
CA PHE A 65 5.09 -0.24 19.19
C PHE A 65 6.23 0.38 20.02
N PRO A 66 6.32 1.72 20.16
CA PRO A 66 7.42 2.41 20.84
C PRO A 66 7.71 1.97 22.28
N ASN A 67 6.69 1.48 22.99
CA ASN A 67 6.79 1.09 24.40
C ASN A 67 6.26 -0.32 24.70
N ALA A 68 5.52 -0.94 23.78
CA ALA A 68 4.92 -2.27 23.97
C ALA A 68 5.67 -3.37 23.19
N GLY A 69 6.70 -3.00 22.42
CA GLY A 69 7.48 -3.93 21.62
C GLY A 69 6.67 -4.51 20.47
N TRP A 70 6.95 -5.78 20.15
CA TRP A 70 6.39 -6.47 18.98
C TRP A 70 5.07 -7.16 19.28
N ASN A 71 4.13 -7.07 18.34
CA ASN A 71 2.87 -7.79 18.37
C ASN A 71 2.58 -8.46 17.02
N ARG A 72 2.34 -9.77 17.05
CA ARG A 72 1.92 -10.56 15.88
C ARG A 72 0.41 -10.47 15.73
N ALA A 73 -0.06 -10.20 14.52
CA ALA A 73 -1.48 -10.32 14.24
C ALA A 73 -1.93 -11.79 14.40
N ARG A 74 -3.09 -11.99 15.02
CA ARG A 74 -3.72 -13.31 15.18
C ARG A 74 -4.51 -13.62 13.91
N ILE A 75 -3.81 -14.14 12.91
CA ILE A 75 -4.34 -14.47 11.58
C ILE A 75 -4.75 -15.94 11.52
N ASP A 76 -5.83 -16.24 10.79
CA ASP A 76 -6.13 -17.62 10.37
C ASP A 76 -5.30 -17.98 9.13
N LEU A 77 -4.13 -18.58 9.35
CA LEU A 77 -3.21 -18.96 8.26
C LEU A 77 -3.78 -20.10 7.40
N ALA A 78 -4.63 -20.97 7.96
CA ALA A 78 -5.27 -22.03 7.19
C ALA A 78 -6.28 -21.44 6.19
N LEU A 79 -6.99 -20.38 6.60
CA LEU A 79 -7.86 -19.61 5.71
C LEU A 79 -7.06 -18.95 4.58
N LEU A 80 -5.89 -18.34 4.86
CA LEU A 80 -5.02 -17.78 3.82
C LEU A 80 -4.51 -18.85 2.83
N THR A 81 -4.07 -19.99 3.35
CA THR A 81 -3.63 -21.11 2.50
C THR A 81 -4.76 -21.64 1.62
N ARG A 82 -6.00 -21.72 2.15
CA ARG A 82 -7.19 -22.11 1.38
C ARG A 82 -7.58 -21.08 0.33
N ASP A 83 -7.48 -19.79 0.63
CA ASP A 83 -7.77 -18.71 -0.33
C ASP A 83 -6.78 -18.77 -1.52
N GLY A 84 -5.48 -18.96 -1.23
CA GLY A 84 -4.46 -19.24 -2.23
C GLY A 84 -4.04 -18.05 -3.10
N ARG A 85 -4.65 -16.86 -2.96
CA ARG A 85 -4.12 -15.64 -3.60
C ARG A 85 -2.70 -15.34 -3.12
N PRO A 86 -1.87 -14.67 -3.95
CA PRO A 86 -0.61 -14.11 -3.50
C PRO A 86 -0.81 -13.24 -2.25
N VAL A 87 0.06 -13.43 -1.25
CA VAL A 87 0.01 -12.68 0.02
C VAL A 87 1.29 -11.89 0.22
N ILE A 88 1.16 -10.61 0.51
CA ILE A 88 2.23 -9.74 0.98
C ILE A 88 2.09 -9.59 2.50
N ALA A 89 3.12 -9.99 3.25
CA ALA A 89 3.15 -9.80 4.70
C ALA A 89 3.55 -8.35 5.02
N VAL A 90 2.64 -7.57 5.62
CA VAL A 90 2.89 -6.18 5.98
C VAL A 90 3.40 -6.10 7.42
N VAL A 91 4.51 -5.40 7.61
CA VAL A 91 5.13 -5.13 8.92
C VAL A 91 5.04 -3.65 9.23
N ARG A 92 4.23 -3.31 10.24
CA ARG A 92 4.01 -1.94 10.67
C ARG A 92 5.03 -1.51 11.70
N LEU A 93 5.77 -0.46 11.40
CA LEU A 93 6.75 0.18 12.26
C LEU A 93 6.20 1.56 12.63
N ASP A 94 5.74 1.73 13.88
CA ASP A 94 5.16 3.00 14.33
C ASP A 94 6.15 4.16 14.13
N GLY A 95 5.68 5.28 13.56
CA GLY A 95 6.50 6.47 13.30
C GLY A 95 7.13 7.08 14.56
N GLN A 96 6.58 6.79 15.74
CA GLN A 96 7.11 7.22 17.04
C GLN A 96 8.25 6.34 17.58
N LEU A 97 8.63 5.26 16.88
CA LEU A 97 9.80 4.47 17.23
C LEU A 97 11.04 5.36 17.22
N LYS A 98 11.77 5.47 18.33
CA LYS A 98 12.95 6.32 18.47
C LYS A 98 14.07 5.91 17.50
N SER A 99 14.24 4.62 17.28
CA SER A 99 15.23 4.03 16.39
C SER A 99 14.68 2.74 15.78
N LEU A 100 15.27 2.34 14.65
CA LEU A 100 15.05 1.02 14.06
C LEU A 100 16.26 0.17 14.44
N ASP A 101 16.08 -0.77 15.38
CA ASP A 101 17.07 -1.81 15.60
C ASP A 101 17.03 -2.75 14.40
N GLN A 102 18.00 -2.60 13.48
CA GLN A 102 17.97 -3.28 12.20
C GLN A 102 18.07 -4.80 12.36
N GLU A 103 18.83 -5.29 13.34
CA GLU A 103 19.00 -6.71 13.60
C GLU A 103 17.71 -7.32 14.15
N GLU A 104 17.11 -6.67 15.15
CA GLU A 104 15.87 -7.15 15.76
C GLU A 104 14.71 -7.15 14.75
N VAL A 105 14.52 -6.05 14.01
CA VAL A 105 13.47 -5.92 13.01
C VAL A 105 13.63 -6.99 11.93
N THR A 106 14.86 -7.19 11.43
CA THR A 106 15.16 -8.19 10.41
C THR A 106 14.90 -9.61 10.91
N ALA A 107 15.28 -9.92 12.15
CA ALA A 107 15.02 -11.22 12.77
C ALA A 107 13.52 -11.50 12.87
N GLN A 108 12.73 -10.51 13.29
CA GLN A 108 11.28 -10.63 13.39
C GLN A 108 10.63 -10.87 12.02
N ILE A 109 11.03 -10.11 10.99
CA ILE A 109 10.53 -10.27 9.62
C ILE A 109 10.86 -11.67 9.09
N ARG A 110 12.11 -12.14 9.25
CA ARG A 110 12.51 -13.49 8.83
C ARG A 110 11.70 -14.58 9.52
N GLN A 111 11.35 -14.38 10.79
CA GLN A 111 10.49 -15.30 11.52
C GLN A 111 9.06 -15.32 10.95
N VAL A 112 8.45 -14.16 10.60
CA VAL A 112 7.14 -14.11 9.89
C VAL A 112 7.20 -14.93 8.60
N ILE A 113 8.21 -14.67 7.78
CA ILE A 113 8.38 -15.33 6.47
C ILE A 113 8.48 -16.85 6.66
N SER A 114 9.35 -17.30 7.56
CA SER A 114 9.57 -18.72 7.80
C SER A 114 8.29 -19.41 8.27
N ASP A 115 7.55 -18.79 9.19
CA ASP A 115 6.34 -19.38 9.74
C ASP A 115 5.23 -19.47 8.69
N TRP A 116 5.03 -18.43 7.88
CA TRP A 116 3.99 -18.43 6.85
C TRP A 116 4.31 -19.41 5.71
N GLN A 117 5.57 -19.49 5.29
CA GLN A 117 6.00 -20.47 4.29
C GLN A 117 5.81 -21.90 4.78
N LYS A 118 6.13 -22.20 6.05
CA LYS A 118 5.90 -23.52 6.65
C LYS A 118 4.41 -23.91 6.69
N GLN A 119 3.52 -22.93 6.82
CA GLN A 119 2.06 -23.14 6.80
C GLN A 119 1.48 -23.21 5.39
N GLY A 120 2.31 -23.12 4.34
CA GLY A 120 1.88 -23.22 2.95
C GLY A 120 1.18 -21.97 2.41
N VAL A 121 1.31 -20.82 3.10
CA VAL A 121 0.79 -19.55 2.56
C VAL A 121 1.52 -19.23 1.27
N ASN A 122 0.77 -18.78 0.25
CA ASN A 122 1.32 -18.29 -1.02
C ASN A 122 1.99 -16.91 -0.83
N LEU A 123 3.09 -16.88 -0.07
CA LEU A 123 3.80 -15.66 0.28
C LEU A 123 4.55 -15.12 -0.93
N ALA A 124 4.13 -13.93 -1.39
CA ALA A 124 4.59 -13.28 -2.60
C ALA A 124 5.35 -11.97 -2.36
N GLY A 125 5.46 -11.51 -1.10
CA GLY A 125 6.27 -10.34 -0.77
C GLY A 125 6.25 -9.97 0.71
N VAL A 126 7.07 -8.98 1.05
CA VAL A 126 7.03 -8.28 2.33
C VAL A 126 6.85 -6.79 2.07
N GLU A 127 6.03 -6.14 2.89
CA GLU A 127 5.88 -4.70 2.89
C GLU A 127 6.28 -4.13 4.24
N ILE A 128 7.06 -3.05 4.24
CA ILE A 128 7.31 -2.26 5.43
C ILE A 128 6.38 -1.05 5.42
N ASP A 129 5.47 -1.01 6.39
CA ASP A 129 4.64 0.15 6.65
C ASP A 129 5.30 1.02 7.73
N HIS A 130 5.92 2.13 7.33
CA HIS A 130 6.62 3.02 8.26
C HIS A 130 6.34 4.49 7.95
N ASP A 131 5.61 5.15 8.85
CA ASP A 131 5.32 6.59 8.79
C ASP A 131 6.54 7.44 9.19
N ALA A 132 7.65 7.27 8.46
CA ALA A 132 8.89 7.98 8.72
C ALA A 132 8.74 9.48 8.41
N GLY A 133 9.08 10.34 9.37
CA GLY A 133 9.26 11.76 9.08
C GLY A 133 10.42 11.99 8.10
N ASN A 134 10.36 13.05 7.27
CA ASN A 134 11.35 13.33 6.21
C ASN A 134 12.81 13.28 6.70
N ALA A 135 13.08 13.76 7.91
CA ALA A 135 14.43 13.78 8.50
C ALA A 135 15.00 12.37 8.76
N ARG A 136 14.15 11.32 8.78
CA ARG A 136 14.52 9.94 9.06
C ARG A 136 14.70 9.09 7.81
N LEU A 137 14.41 9.61 6.62
CA LEU A 137 14.56 8.87 5.37
C LEU A 137 15.98 8.32 5.12
N PRO A 138 17.09 9.01 5.50
CA PRO A 138 18.41 8.42 5.39
C PRO A 138 18.58 7.12 6.20
N ALA A 139 18.15 7.14 7.47
CA ALA A 139 18.23 5.96 8.34
C ALA A 139 17.27 4.85 7.86
N TYR A 140 16.11 5.23 7.34
CA TYR A 140 15.17 4.28 6.76
C TYR A 140 15.72 3.59 5.51
N ARG A 141 16.41 4.34 4.63
CA ARG A 141 17.11 3.79 3.46
C ARG A 141 18.18 2.78 3.84
N GLU A 142 18.99 3.09 4.86
CA GLU A 142 20.02 2.16 5.37
C GLU A 142 19.38 0.88 5.89
N PHE A 143 18.31 0.99 6.67
CA PHE A 143 17.54 -0.16 7.13
C PHE A 143 16.97 -1.00 5.97
N LEU A 144 16.37 -0.37 4.96
CA LEU A 144 15.79 -1.10 3.82
C LEU A 144 16.87 -1.82 2.99
N ALA A 145 18.04 -1.21 2.81
CA ALA A 145 19.17 -1.86 2.15
C ALA A 145 19.64 -3.10 2.91
N HIS A 146 19.82 -2.99 4.24
CA HIS A 146 20.17 -4.12 5.09
C HIS A 146 19.11 -5.23 5.05
N LEU A 147 17.83 -4.86 5.17
CA LEU A 147 16.73 -5.81 5.10
C LEU A 147 16.71 -6.53 3.74
N ARG A 148 16.92 -5.81 2.64
CA ARG A 148 16.91 -6.39 1.30
C ARG A 148 17.97 -7.48 1.14
N GLU A 149 19.17 -7.29 1.71
CA GLU A 149 20.26 -8.29 1.73
C GLU A 149 19.91 -9.53 2.57
N ALA A 150 19.14 -9.37 3.64
CA ALA A 150 18.75 -10.46 4.53
C ALA A 150 17.56 -11.29 4.02
N LEU A 151 16.78 -10.75 3.09
CA LEU A 151 15.58 -11.40 2.53
C LEU A 151 15.92 -12.27 1.30
N PRO A 152 15.19 -13.38 1.07
CA PRO A 152 15.34 -14.16 -0.16
C PRO A 152 15.15 -13.28 -1.41
N THR A 153 16.00 -13.46 -2.43
CA THR A 153 15.94 -12.68 -3.68
C THR A 153 14.64 -12.90 -4.46
N SER A 154 13.99 -14.05 -4.26
CA SER A 154 12.69 -14.37 -4.85
C SER A 154 11.51 -13.66 -4.16
N LEU A 155 11.74 -12.99 -3.03
CA LEU A 155 10.68 -12.35 -2.25
C LEU A 155 10.77 -10.82 -2.37
N PRO A 156 9.91 -10.17 -3.17
CA PRO A 156 9.87 -8.72 -3.32
C PRO A 156 9.71 -7.97 -2.00
N LEU A 157 10.39 -6.83 -1.90
CA LEU A 157 10.31 -5.89 -0.79
C LEU A 157 9.58 -4.63 -1.27
N SER A 158 8.55 -4.22 -0.56
CA SER A 158 7.77 -3.02 -0.82
C SER A 158 7.67 -2.14 0.43
N ILE A 159 7.26 -0.89 0.26
CA ILE A 159 7.02 0.04 1.36
C ILE A 159 5.72 0.80 1.15
N THR A 160 5.06 1.17 2.25
CA THR A 160 4.14 2.31 2.20
C THR A 160 4.94 3.59 2.11
N ALA A 161 4.33 4.62 1.51
CA ALA A 161 5.00 5.88 1.28
C ALA A 161 4.07 7.07 1.50
N LEU A 162 4.61 8.12 2.13
CA LEU A 162 3.86 9.33 2.43
C LEU A 162 4.07 10.40 1.35
N PRO A 163 3.02 11.14 0.94
CA PRO A 163 3.16 12.26 0.02
C PRO A 163 4.08 13.37 0.53
N SER A 164 4.27 13.50 1.85
CA SER A 164 5.21 14.46 2.45
C SER A 164 6.67 14.22 2.04
N TRP A 165 6.99 13.04 1.52
CA TRP A 165 8.34 12.69 1.06
C TRP A 165 8.67 13.28 -0.32
N LEU A 166 7.69 13.77 -1.08
CA LEU A 166 7.87 14.27 -2.46
C LEU A 166 8.95 15.35 -2.59
N ASP A 167 9.10 16.20 -1.58
CA ASP A 167 10.09 17.28 -1.57
C ASP A 167 11.46 16.85 -0.98
N SER A 168 11.58 15.60 -0.53
CA SER A 168 12.82 15.09 0.05
C SER A 168 13.82 14.67 -1.04
N ARG A 169 15.05 15.16 -0.92
CA ARG A 169 16.18 14.75 -1.77
C ARG A 169 16.57 13.28 -1.58
N GLU A 170 16.17 12.68 -0.46
CA GLU A 170 16.45 11.28 -0.13
C GLU A 170 15.51 10.30 -0.85
N LEU A 171 14.34 10.78 -1.32
CA LEU A 171 13.29 9.92 -1.86
C LEU A 171 13.76 9.03 -3.03
N PRO A 172 14.49 9.53 -4.05
CA PRO A 172 14.96 8.67 -5.14
C PRO A 172 15.85 7.52 -4.65
N ALA A 173 16.78 7.82 -3.74
CA ALA A 173 17.70 6.81 -3.20
C ALA A 173 16.98 5.81 -2.31
N LEU A 174 15.98 6.26 -1.54
CA LEU A 174 15.10 5.37 -0.77
C LEU A 174 14.36 4.39 -1.69
N LEU A 175 13.67 4.90 -2.73
CA LEU A 175 12.89 4.07 -3.65
C LEU A 175 13.74 3.06 -4.44
N SER A 176 15.02 3.35 -4.66
CA SER A 176 15.91 2.39 -5.31
C SER A 176 16.23 1.14 -4.49
N THR A 177 15.97 1.16 -3.17
CA THR A 177 16.24 0.01 -2.27
C THR A 177 15.14 -1.05 -2.27
N VAL A 178 14.01 -0.78 -2.95
CA VAL A 178 12.81 -1.61 -2.91
C VAL A 178 12.30 -1.94 -4.31
N ASP A 179 11.47 -2.96 -4.40
CA ASP A 179 10.92 -3.46 -5.66
C ASP A 179 9.68 -2.67 -6.10
N SER A 180 8.90 -2.16 -5.15
CA SER A 180 7.75 -1.31 -5.39
C SER A 180 7.39 -0.43 -4.18
N SER A 181 6.47 0.51 -4.36
CA SER A 181 5.94 1.34 -3.27
C SER A 181 4.41 1.46 -3.33
N VAL A 182 3.78 1.74 -2.20
CA VAL A 182 2.35 2.06 -2.11
C VAL A 182 2.22 3.48 -1.58
N LEU A 183 1.86 4.42 -2.45
CA LEU A 183 1.68 5.82 -2.08
C LEU A 183 0.34 5.98 -1.34
N GLN A 184 0.41 6.40 -0.08
CA GLN A 184 -0.76 6.64 0.74
C GLN A 184 -1.41 7.98 0.37
N VAL A 185 -2.61 7.93 -0.20
CA VAL A 185 -3.33 9.12 -0.66
C VAL A 185 -4.59 9.43 0.16
N HIS A 186 -4.75 8.77 1.31
CA HIS A 186 -5.87 8.94 2.23
C HIS A 186 -5.38 9.06 3.67
N ALA A 187 -6.16 9.71 4.55
CA ALA A 187 -5.82 9.94 5.97
C ALA A 187 -4.45 10.63 6.22
N VAL A 188 -3.87 11.28 5.21
CA VAL A 188 -2.56 11.97 5.27
C VAL A 188 -2.67 13.49 5.32
N SER A 189 -3.89 14.02 5.17
CA SER A 189 -4.21 15.45 5.28
C SER A 189 -4.95 15.73 6.58
N ASP A 190 -5.14 17.02 6.87
CA ASP A 190 -6.01 17.45 7.96
C ASP A 190 -7.36 16.72 7.89
N PRO A 191 -7.75 15.94 8.92
CA PRO A 191 -8.92 15.08 8.86
C PRO A 191 -10.22 15.89 8.69
N ARG A 192 -10.22 17.19 8.98
CA ARG A 192 -11.35 18.10 8.70
C ARG A 192 -11.63 18.27 7.21
N ARG A 193 -10.67 17.94 6.34
CA ARG A 193 -10.79 18.00 4.87
C ARG A 193 -11.35 16.71 4.27
N GLY A 194 -11.71 15.72 5.09
CA GLY A 194 -12.18 14.42 4.65
C GLY A 194 -11.06 13.38 4.54
N LEU A 195 -11.45 12.13 4.33
CA LEU A 195 -10.54 10.99 4.29
C LEU A 195 -9.69 10.96 3.00
N PHE A 196 -10.25 11.42 1.88
CA PHE A 196 -9.67 11.31 0.56
C PHE A 196 -10.09 12.47 -0.35
N ASP A 197 -9.13 12.98 -1.14
CA ASP A 197 -9.34 13.99 -2.17
C ASP A 197 -8.75 13.47 -3.49
N ALA A 198 -9.61 13.27 -4.49
CA ALA A 198 -9.22 12.67 -5.77
C ALA A 198 -8.29 13.56 -6.60
N ASP A 199 -8.46 14.88 -6.55
CA ASP A 199 -7.62 15.81 -7.30
C ASP A 199 -6.23 15.91 -6.67
N GLN A 200 -6.18 15.91 -5.35
CA GLN A 200 -4.92 15.87 -4.60
C GLN A 200 -4.17 14.55 -4.82
N ALA A 201 -4.88 13.41 -4.73
CA ALA A 201 -4.33 12.09 -5.00
C ALA A 201 -3.74 12.00 -6.42
N ARG A 202 -4.46 12.56 -7.41
CA ARG A 202 -3.98 12.63 -8.80
C ARG A 202 -2.72 13.47 -8.94
N GLN A 203 -2.62 14.59 -8.24
CA GLN A 203 -1.42 15.44 -8.25
C GLN A 203 -0.23 14.71 -7.64
N TRP A 204 -0.41 14.06 -6.49
CA TRP A 204 0.63 13.26 -5.85
C TRP A 204 1.08 12.09 -6.72
N ALA A 205 0.15 11.35 -7.32
CA ALA A 205 0.48 10.24 -8.22
C ALA A 205 1.34 10.70 -9.41
N LYS A 206 1.02 11.85 -10.01
CA LYS A 206 1.81 12.44 -11.11
C LYS A 206 3.19 12.92 -10.66
N ALA A 207 3.31 13.47 -9.45
CA ALA A 207 4.59 13.89 -8.91
C ALA A 207 5.46 12.66 -8.60
N TRP A 208 4.88 11.64 -7.95
CA TRP A 208 5.54 10.39 -7.60
C TRP A 208 6.06 9.67 -8.85
N SER A 209 5.24 9.59 -9.90
CA SER A 209 5.61 8.93 -11.17
C SER A 209 6.79 9.60 -11.90
N ARG A 210 7.12 10.85 -11.58
CA ARG A 210 8.31 11.54 -12.13
C ARG A 210 9.59 11.21 -11.37
N ILE A 211 9.47 10.66 -10.16
CA ILE A 211 10.58 10.37 -9.25
C ILE A 211 10.92 8.88 -9.28
N THR A 212 9.90 8.01 -9.16
CA THR A 212 10.12 6.57 -9.14
C THR A 212 10.42 6.01 -10.52
N THR A 213 11.38 5.10 -10.60
CA THR A 213 11.60 4.21 -11.76
C THR A 213 11.01 2.82 -11.53
N LYS A 214 10.51 2.55 -10.32
CA LYS A 214 9.87 1.30 -9.88
C LYS A 214 8.35 1.41 -9.95
N PRO A 215 7.63 0.29 -10.13
CA PRO A 215 6.18 0.29 -10.06
C PRO A 215 5.68 0.78 -8.70
N PHE A 216 4.50 1.41 -8.69
CA PHE A 216 3.87 1.85 -7.46
C PHE A 216 2.34 1.72 -7.53
N TYR A 217 1.74 1.60 -6.35
CA TYR A 217 0.29 1.54 -6.14
C TYR A 217 -0.19 2.80 -5.41
N LEU A 218 -1.50 3.05 -5.45
CA LEU A 218 -2.16 4.08 -4.66
C LEU A 218 -3.00 3.41 -3.58
N ALA A 219 -2.77 3.72 -2.30
CA ALA A 219 -3.64 3.22 -1.23
C ALA A 219 -4.92 4.07 -1.18
N LEU A 220 -6.04 3.46 -1.55
CA LEU A 220 -7.37 4.07 -1.48
C LEU A 220 -8.10 3.59 -0.21
N PRO A 221 -8.94 4.43 0.42
CA PRO A 221 -9.67 4.02 1.61
C PRO A 221 -10.88 3.14 1.22
N ALA A 222 -11.07 2.05 1.96
CA ALA A 222 -12.26 1.20 1.91
C ALA A 222 -13.03 1.20 3.25
N TYR A 223 -12.79 2.21 4.08
CA TYR A 223 -13.39 2.42 5.39
C TYR A 223 -13.80 3.89 5.54
N GLY A 224 -14.67 4.19 6.50
CA GLY A 224 -15.03 5.56 6.90
C GLY A 224 -14.29 5.99 8.16
N VAL A 225 -14.15 7.30 8.35
CA VAL A 225 -13.63 7.90 9.60
C VAL A 225 -14.71 8.75 10.25
N ALA A 226 -14.75 8.74 11.58
CA ALA A 226 -15.55 9.69 12.34
C ALA A 226 -14.64 10.70 13.05
N LEU A 227 -15.04 11.98 13.02
CA LEU A 227 -14.43 13.01 13.85
C LEU A 227 -15.24 13.18 15.13
N LEU A 228 -14.59 12.99 16.26
CA LEU A 228 -15.14 13.30 17.57
C LEU A 228 -14.61 14.66 18.05
N PRO A 229 -15.48 15.55 18.56
CA PRO A 229 -15.04 16.80 19.17
C PRO A 229 -14.18 16.51 20.40
N SER A 230 -13.02 17.16 20.51
CA SER A 230 -12.17 17.13 21.70
C SER A 230 -12.40 18.37 22.55
N ALA A 231 -12.37 18.20 23.88
CA ALA A 231 -12.45 19.31 24.83
C ALA A 231 -11.27 20.30 24.69
N ASP A 232 -10.15 19.87 24.09
CA ASP A 232 -8.88 20.62 24.02
C ASP A 232 -8.55 21.13 22.59
N GLY A 233 -9.51 21.12 21.66
CA GLY A 233 -9.42 21.83 20.38
C GLY A 233 -8.82 21.06 19.19
N ALA A 234 -8.10 19.94 19.40
CA ALA A 234 -7.68 19.04 18.32
C ALA A 234 -8.69 17.89 18.16
N PRO A 235 -9.36 17.71 17.00
CA PRO A 235 -10.36 16.66 16.84
C PRO A 235 -9.74 15.26 16.99
N ILE A 236 -10.46 14.34 17.63
CA ILE A 236 -10.03 12.95 17.76
C ILE A 236 -10.57 12.20 16.54
N VAL A 237 -9.68 11.50 15.83
CA VAL A 237 -10.02 10.69 14.64
C VAL A 237 -10.27 9.26 15.08
N GLU A 238 -11.48 8.77 14.87
CA GLU A 238 -11.84 7.37 15.03
C GLU A 238 -11.72 6.68 13.65
N SER A 239 -10.64 5.93 13.44
CA SER A 239 -10.39 5.17 12.19
C SER A 239 -10.19 3.67 12.42
N GLU A 240 -9.19 3.30 13.22
CA GLU A 240 -8.74 1.90 13.41
C GLU A 240 -9.21 1.27 14.74
N VAL A 241 -9.76 2.06 15.66
CA VAL A 241 -10.21 1.64 16.99
C VAL A 241 -11.51 2.36 17.30
N THR A 242 -12.55 1.63 17.70
CA THR A 242 -13.78 2.23 18.22
C THR A 242 -13.48 2.90 19.56
N LEU A 243 -13.76 4.19 19.67
CA LEU A 243 -13.63 4.95 20.91
C LEU A 243 -14.99 4.98 21.61
N GLU A 244 -15.12 4.26 22.72
CA GLU A 244 -16.34 4.30 23.55
C GLU A 244 -16.46 5.67 24.24
N ARG A 245 -17.08 6.66 23.57
CA ARG A 245 -17.47 7.95 24.18
C ARG A 245 -18.81 8.46 23.64
N GLU A 246 -19.63 9.00 24.52
CA GLU A 246 -20.86 9.73 24.17
C GLU A 246 -20.51 11.09 23.55
N GLY A 247 -20.96 11.33 22.32
CA GLY A 247 -20.79 12.58 21.60
C GLY A 247 -21.46 12.55 20.21
N LEU A 248 -21.81 13.71 19.66
CA LEU A 248 -22.39 13.82 18.32
C LEU A 248 -21.40 13.35 17.26
N ARG A 249 -21.62 12.12 16.77
CA ARG A 249 -20.82 11.43 15.74
C ARG A 249 -21.01 12.12 14.39
N ARG A 250 -19.93 12.58 13.75
CA ARG A 250 -19.93 13.04 12.36
C ARG A 250 -19.07 12.10 11.52
N GLU A 251 -19.73 11.30 10.70
CA GLU A 251 -19.08 10.47 9.67
C GLU A 251 -18.58 11.36 8.52
N LEU A 252 -17.39 11.04 8.00
CA LEU A 252 -16.74 11.72 6.87
C LEU A 252 -16.53 10.77 5.69
#